data_AF-A0A396MSM0-F1
#
_entry.id   AF-A0A396MSM0-F1
#
_cell.length_a   1.000
_cell.length_b   1.000
_cell.length_c   1.000
_cell.angle_alpha   90.00
_cell.angle_beta   90.00
_cell.angle_gamma   90.00
#
_symmetry.space_group_name_H-M   'P 1'
#
loop_
_entity.id
_entity.type
_entity.pdbx_description
1 polymer ?
#
loop_
_entity_poly.entity_id
_entity_poly.type
_entity_poly.pdbx_seq_one_letter_code
_entity_poly.pdbx_strand_id
1 'polypeptide(L)'
;MIENQNAGVTQKKKKYGRLKGFICFSVAAFISFSQVSPIWAAEGTRVFDEAGLFSAEEVQELETRIDEVRDSQDADLAVLTVEDAQGESAESYADDFYDSHGLGVGDDASGILLSIDMDNREIYVSTTGYAMKVLTDARVEKVLDAAYDSVADGNYAEGALGAIDSIENYLEMGVPAGQYTQVREEKKHSLEWYEALFAAVAAAIVAALPCFSVMRQYKMQKEHRQSLGFHMAYRADSALHFVQNEEQFVNRSVVTRRIPKNPGPGASGGSAGRTTIHQGSSGRMHGGGGRKF
;
A
#
# COMPACT_ATOMS: atom_id res chain seq x y z
N MET A 1 -21.72 56.35 -50.20
CA MET A 1 -20.40 56.13 -49.55
C MET A 1 -20.68 55.32 -48.29
N ILE A 2 -19.91 54.25 -48.09
CA ILE A 2 -20.35 52.99 -47.45
C ILE A 2 -20.35 53.10 -45.92
N GLU A 3 -21.52 52.86 -45.30
CA GLU A 3 -21.67 52.78 -43.85
C GLU A 3 -22.04 51.34 -43.42
N ASN A 4 -21.08 50.75 -42.69
CA ASN A 4 -21.26 49.88 -41.53
C ASN A 4 -22.07 48.56 -41.66
N GLN A 5 -21.35 47.45 -41.89
CA GLN A 5 -21.87 46.07 -41.82
C GLN A 5 -21.11 45.15 -40.84
N ASN A 6 -20.19 45.68 -39.99
CA ASN A 6 -19.27 44.82 -39.23
C ASN A 6 -19.56 44.64 -37.72
N ALA A 7 -20.69 45.14 -37.20
CA ALA A 7 -21.02 45.03 -35.78
C ALA A 7 -21.76 43.73 -35.37
N GLY A 8 -22.32 42.98 -36.33
CA GLY A 8 -23.17 41.81 -36.04
C GLY A 8 -22.45 40.47 -35.82
N VAL A 9 -21.20 40.34 -36.29
CA VAL A 9 -20.50 39.04 -36.33
C VAL A 9 -19.74 38.74 -35.03
N THR A 10 -19.34 39.76 -34.28
CA THR A 10 -18.52 39.62 -33.06
C THR A 10 -19.32 39.26 -31.80
N GLN A 11 -20.62 39.58 -31.74
CA GLN A 11 -21.48 39.24 -30.59
C GLN A 11 -21.94 37.78 -30.59
N LYS A 12 -22.11 37.15 -31.77
CA LYS A 12 -22.49 35.72 -31.84
C LYS A 12 -21.38 34.79 -31.34
N LYS A 13 -20.11 35.01 -31.73
CA LYS A 13 -19.00 34.12 -31.35
C LYS A 13 -18.74 34.04 -29.84
N LYS A 14 -18.98 35.13 -29.10
CA LYS A 14 -18.76 35.20 -27.63
C LYS A 14 -19.81 34.42 -26.83
N LYS A 15 -21.05 34.34 -27.32
CA LYS A 15 -22.16 33.62 -26.68
C LYS A 15 -22.03 32.09 -26.82
N TYR A 16 -21.55 31.60 -27.97
CA TYR A 16 -21.35 30.17 -28.21
C TYR A 16 -20.12 29.58 -27.49
N GLY A 17 -19.11 30.40 -27.15
CA GLY A 17 -17.93 29.96 -26.38
C GLY A 17 -18.23 29.69 -24.90
N ARG A 18 -19.04 30.56 -24.26
CA ARG A 18 -19.46 30.35 -22.86
C ARG A 18 -20.42 29.17 -22.71
N LEU A 19 -21.27 28.91 -23.71
CA LEU A 19 -22.22 27.79 -23.67
C LEU A 19 -21.52 26.43 -23.84
N LYS A 20 -20.49 26.33 -24.69
CA LYS A 20 -19.68 25.10 -24.84
C LYS A 20 -18.85 24.77 -23.60
N GLY A 21 -18.32 25.79 -22.90
CA GLY A 21 -17.61 25.60 -21.63
C GLY A 21 -18.50 25.06 -20.51
N PHE A 22 -19.75 25.54 -20.41
CA PHE A 22 -20.71 25.03 -19.44
C PHE A 22 -21.18 23.60 -19.73
N ILE A 23 -21.36 23.23 -21.01
CA ILE A 23 -21.77 21.87 -21.40
C ILE A 23 -20.63 20.85 -21.19
N CYS A 24 -19.36 21.22 -21.45
CA CYS A 24 -18.23 20.33 -21.16
C CYS A 24 -17.97 20.18 -19.66
N PHE A 25 -18.20 21.22 -18.85
CA PHE A 25 -18.05 21.13 -17.40
C PHE A 25 -19.18 20.31 -16.75
N SER A 26 -20.41 20.39 -17.28
CA SER A 26 -21.53 19.59 -16.78
C SER A 26 -21.43 18.11 -17.18
N VAL A 27 -20.88 17.80 -18.36
CA VAL A 27 -20.68 16.40 -18.80
C VAL A 27 -19.51 15.75 -18.05
N ALA A 28 -18.44 16.48 -17.74
CA ALA A 28 -17.34 15.96 -16.91
C ALA A 28 -17.77 15.74 -15.45
N ALA A 29 -18.60 16.61 -14.88
CA ALA A 29 -19.14 16.45 -13.52
C ALA A 29 -20.12 15.26 -13.40
N PHE A 30 -20.83 14.91 -14.47
CA PHE A 30 -21.74 13.75 -14.49
C PHE A 30 -21.01 12.41 -14.57
N ILE A 31 -19.84 12.35 -15.22
CA ILE A 31 -19.05 11.11 -15.32
C ILE A 31 -18.30 10.80 -14.01
N SER A 32 -17.98 11.82 -13.22
CA SER A 32 -17.39 11.63 -11.88
C SER A 32 -18.40 11.15 -10.81
N PHE A 33 -19.70 11.26 -11.06
CA PHE A 33 -20.73 10.91 -10.07
C PHE A 33 -21.33 9.51 -10.28
N SER A 34 -21.00 8.82 -11.38
CA SER A 34 -21.55 7.50 -11.71
C SER A 34 -20.73 6.32 -11.20
N GLN A 35 -19.70 6.56 -10.38
CA GLN A 35 -18.90 5.52 -9.71
C GLN A 35 -19.11 5.55 -8.19
N VAL A 36 -20.30 5.95 -7.74
CA VAL A 36 -20.74 5.66 -6.38
C VAL A 36 -21.69 4.48 -6.51
N SER A 37 -21.12 3.28 -6.55
CA SER A 37 -21.90 2.09 -6.19
C SER A 37 -22.40 2.35 -4.76
N PRO A 38 -23.71 2.29 -4.50
CA PRO A 38 -24.15 2.18 -3.13
C PRO A 38 -23.51 0.88 -2.61
N ILE A 39 -22.54 1.01 -1.70
CA ILE A 39 -22.15 -0.12 -0.85
C ILE A 39 -23.44 -0.42 -0.09
N TRP A 40 -24.14 -1.45 -0.54
CA TRP A 40 -25.19 -2.03 0.27
C TRP A 40 -24.42 -2.58 1.45
N ALA A 41 -24.43 -1.85 2.56
CA ALA A 41 -24.24 -2.48 3.85
C ALA A 41 -25.32 -3.56 3.87
N ALA A 42 -24.93 -4.80 3.56
CA ALA A 42 -25.76 -5.96 3.78
C ALA A 42 -26.01 -5.95 5.28
N GLU A 43 -27.17 -5.46 5.65
CA GLU A 43 -27.63 -5.34 7.02
C GLU A 43 -27.84 -6.78 7.52
N GLY A 44 -26.75 -7.45 7.90
CA GLY A 44 -26.76 -8.85 8.31
C GLY A 44 -25.45 -9.60 8.00
N THR A 45 -25.00 -9.61 6.75
CA THR A 45 -23.89 -10.49 6.31
C THR A 45 -22.57 -10.14 6.98
N ARG A 46 -21.89 -11.15 7.50
CA ARG A 46 -20.59 -11.05 8.16
C ARG A 46 -19.56 -12.04 7.65
N VAL A 47 -19.91 -12.88 6.69
CA VAL A 47 -18.99 -13.73 5.95
C VAL A 47 -18.80 -13.17 4.54
N PHE A 48 -17.58 -12.71 4.26
CA PHE A 48 -17.17 -12.18 2.98
C PHE A 48 -16.19 -13.15 2.32
N ASP A 49 -16.69 -14.05 1.46
CA ASP A 49 -15.87 -15.07 0.82
C ASP A 49 -15.38 -14.63 -0.58
N GLU A 50 -14.39 -13.73 -0.64
CA GLU A 50 -13.87 -13.25 -1.94
C GLU A 50 -13.06 -14.32 -2.67
N ALA A 51 -12.41 -15.24 -1.92
CA ALA A 51 -11.62 -16.33 -2.48
C ALA A 51 -12.42 -17.60 -2.81
N GLY A 52 -13.72 -17.64 -2.51
CA GLY A 52 -14.57 -18.81 -2.79
C GLY A 52 -14.11 -20.06 -2.05
N LEU A 53 -13.62 -19.92 -0.82
CA LEU A 53 -13.09 -21.01 0.00
C LEU A 53 -14.20 -21.81 0.71
N PHE A 54 -15.39 -21.25 0.84
CA PHE A 54 -16.47 -21.83 1.63
C PHE A 54 -17.60 -22.37 0.75
N SER A 55 -18.18 -23.50 1.14
CA SER A 55 -19.45 -23.97 0.60
C SER A 55 -20.62 -23.11 1.11
N ALA A 56 -21.78 -23.20 0.45
CA ALA A 56 -22.97 -22.48 0.90
C ALA A 56 -23.42 -22.90 2.31
N GLU A 57 -23.25 -24.18 2.64
CA GLU A 57 -23.53 -24.73 3.97
C GLU A 57 -22.54 -24.18 5.02
N GLU A 58 -21.25 -24.12 4.69
CA GLU A 58 -20.21 -23.58 5.57
C GLU A 58 -20.40 -22.08 5.82
N VAL A 59 -20.75 -21.30 4.79
CA VAL A 59 -21.11 -19.89 4.95
C VAL A 59 -22.30 -19.74 5.91
N GLN A 60 -23.33 -20.56 5.76
CA GLN A 60 -24.50 -20.50 6.64
C GLN A 60 -24.16 -20.84 8.10
N GLU A 61 -23.28 -21.83 8.31
CA GLU A 61 -22.80 -22.20 9.64
C GLU A 61 -21.99 -21.08 10.28
N LEU A 62 -21.05 -20.49 9.53
CA LEU A 62 -20.24 -19.35 9.97
C LEU A 62 -21.10 -18.13 10.30
N GLU A 63 -22.05 -17.76 9.44
CA GLU A 63 -22.98 -16.64 9.68
C GLU A 63 -23.80 -16.87 10.95
N THR A 64 -24.35 -18.09 11.13
CA THR A 64 -25.11 -18.43 12.33
C THR A 64 -24.25 -18.26 13.59
N ARG A 65 -23.01 -18.75 13.55
CA ARG A 65 -22.09 -18.66 14.69
C ARG A 65 -21.69 -17.22 14.98
N ILE A 66 -21.43 -16.43 13.94
CA ILE A 66 -21.10 -15.01 14.07
C ILE A 66 -22.26 -14.24 14.69
N ASP A 67 -23.50 -14.48 14.25
CA ASP A 67 -24.69 -13.82 14.80
C ASP A 67 -24.89 -14.14 16.29
N GLU A 68 -24.64 -15.38 16.73
CA GLU A 68 -24.65 -15.74 18.15
C GLU A 68 -23.64 -14.94 18.99
N VAL A 69 -22.43 -14.73 18.46
CA VAL A 69 -21.40 -13.93 19.13
C VAL A 69 -21.79 -12.46 19.18
N ARG A 70 -22.33 -11.92 18.07
CA ARG A 70 -22.77 -10.51 17.97
C ARG A 70 -23.96 -10.20 18.88
N ASP A 71 -24.88 -11.14 19.04
CA ASP A 71 -26.05 -10.98 19.92
C ASP A 71 -25.68 -11.07 21.40
N SER A 72 -24.62 -11.81 21.74
CA SER A 72 -24.18 -12.00 23.13
C SER A 72 -23.14 -10.98 23.60
N GLN A 73 -22.45 -10.29 22.69
CA GLN A 73 -21.33 -9.39 22.99
C GLN A 73 -21.53 -7.99 22.39
N ASP A 74 -21.05 -6.94 23.08
CA ASP A 74 -21.04 -5.56 22.56
C ASP A 74 -19.93 -5.32 21.50
N ALA A 75 -19.67 -6.29 20.63
CA ALA A 75 -18.63 -6.24 19.60
C ALA A 75 -19.09 -6.93 18.31
N ASP A 76 -18.78 -6.33 17.16
CA ASP A 76 -19.03 -6.97 15.86
C ASP A 76 -17.99 -8.06 15.59
N LEU A 77 -18.37 -9.08 14.81
CA LEU A 77 -17.45 -10.11 14.34
C LEU A 77 -17.73 -10.38 12.87
N ALA A 78 -16.67 -10.47 12.06
CA ALA A 78 -16.76 -10.80 10.65
C ALA A 78 -15.62 -11.73 10.22
N VAL A 79 -15.87 -12.49 9.17
CA VAL A 79 -14.89 -13.34 8.48
C VAL A 79 -14.74 -12.85 7.05
N LEU A 80 -13.50 -12.76 6.58
CA LEU A 80 -13.12 -12.39 5.24
C LEU A 80 -12.16 -13.44 4.67
N THR A 81 -12.37 -13.86 3.43
CA THR A 81 -11.36 -14.58 2.64
C THR A 81 -10.93 -13.67 1.50
N VAL A 82 -9.63 -13.61 1.22
CA VAL A 82 -9.05 -12.70 0.22
C VAL A 82 -8.34 -13.52 -0.85
N GLU A 83 -8.72 -13.34 -2.11
CA GLU A 83 -8.05 -13.99 -3.25
C GLU A 83 -6.80 -13.22 -3.69
N ASP A 84 -6.90 -11.89 -3.76
CA ASP A 84 -5.86 -10.97 -4.24
C ASP A 84 -5.84 -9.73 -3.34
N ALA A 85 -4.75 -9.55 -2.59
CA ALA A 85 -4.56 -8.43 -1.67
C ALA A 85 -4.07 -7.16 -2.39
N GLN A 86 -3.99 -7.16 -3.72
CA GLN A 86 -3.61 -6.01 -4.56
C GLN A 86 -2.22 -5.44 -4.23
N GLY A 87 -1.33 -6.28 -3.69
CA GLY A 87 0.01 -5.90 -3.26
C GLY A 87 0.09 -5.27 -1.87
N GLU A 88 -1.01 -5.23 -1.12
CA GLU A 88 -1.05 -4.85 0.29
C GLU A 88 -0.68 -6.03 1.21
N SER A 89 -0.31 -5.73 2.45
CA SER A 89 -0.16 -6.78 3.47
C SER A 89 -1.53 -7.22 3.98
N ALA A 90 -1.62 -8.46 4.48
CA ALA A 90 -2.85 -8.96 5.13
C ALA A 90 -3.35 -8.04 6.26
N GLU A 91 -2.43 -7.42 7.02
CA GLU A 91 -2.73 -6.40 8.04
C GLU A 91 -3.43 -5.17 7.43
N SER A 92 -2.83 -4.56 6.40
CA SER A 92 -3.36 -3.35 5.77
C SER A 92 -4.69 -3.62 5.07
N TYR A 93 -4.80 -4.72 4.33
CA TYR A 93 -6.01 -5.08 3.61
C TYR A 93 -7.17 -5.35 4.58
N ALA A 94 -6.92 -6.10 5.66
CA ALA A 94 -7.95 -6.38 6.66
C ALA A 94 -8.43 -5.11 7.36
N ASP A 95 -7.52 -4.22 7.75
CA ASP A 95 -7.88 -2.95 8.40
C ASP A 95 -8.68 -2.04 7.47
N ASP A 96 -8.23 -1.89 6.22
CA ASP A 96 -8.90 -1.05 5.23
C ASP A 96 -10.27 -1.64 4.83
N PHE A 97 -10.38 -2.97 4.71
CA PHE A 97 -11.64 -3.67 4.49
C PHE A 97 -12.62 -3.43 5.65
N TYR A 98 -12.16 -3.57 6.89
CA TYR A 98 -12.97 -3.34 8.09
C TYR A 98 -13.58 -1.93 8.09
N ASP A 99 -12.74 -0.95 7.78
CA ASP A 99 -13.11 0.46 7.78
C ASP A 99 -14.02 0.82 6.61
N SER A 100 -13.73 0.32 5.41
CA SER A 100 -14.51 0.61 4.20
C SER A 100 -15.90 -0.01 4.22
N HIS A 101 -16.04 -1.17 4.87
CA HIS A 101 -17.31 -1.88 5.02
C HIS A 101 -18.13 -1.41 6.22
N GLY A 102 -17.59 -0.48 7.02
CA GLY A 102 -18.29 0.08 8.18
C GLY A 102 -18.61 -0.97 9.24
N LEU A 103 -17.70 -1.94 9.43
CA LEU A 103 -17.84 -2.97 10.45
C LEU A 103 -17.64 -2.37 11.85
N GLY A 104 -18.23 -3.03 12.86
CA GLY A 104 -18.11 -2.62 14.26
C GLY A 104 -19.39 -2.05 14.85
N VAL A 105 -19.45 -2.03 16.18
CA VAL A 105 -20.57 -1.49 16.97
C VAL A 105 -20.14 -0.24 17.76
N GLY A 106 -21.04 0.74 17.80
CA GLY A 106 -20.86 1.97 18.57
C GLY A 106 -19.84 2.96 18.00
N ASP A 107 -19.56 4.02 18.75
CA ASP A 107 -18.72 5.14 18.31
C ASP A 107 -17.25 4.72 18.07
N ASP A 108 -16.77 3.72 18.82
CA ASP A 108 -15.41 3.18 18.70
C ASP A 108 -15.30 2.09 17.61
N ALA A 109 -16.38 1.81 16.89
CA ALA A 109 -16.50 0.74 15.89
C ALA A 109 -15.97 -0.60 16.43
N SER A 110 -16.36 -0.96 17.66
CA SER A 110 -15.84 -2.13 18.37
C SER A 110 -16.17 -3.41 17.63
N GLY A 111 -15.14 -4.18 17.28
CA GLY A 111 -15.32 -5.45 16.60
C GLY A 111 -14.01 -6.09 16.18
N ILE A 112 -14.18 -7.22 15.50
CA ILE A 112 -13.11 -8.15 15.15
C ILE A 112 -13.34 -8.61 13.71
N LEU A 113 -12.27 -8.64 12.92
CA LEU A 113 -12.26 -9.23 11.60
C LEU A 113 -11.22 -10.33 11.55
N LEU A 114 -11.68 -11.54 11.24
CA LEU A 114 -10.81 -12.66 10.88
C LEU A 114 -10.65 -12.69 9.36
N SER A 115 -9.43 -12.45 8.88
CA SER A 115 -9.08 -12.49 7.46
C SER A 115 -8.23 -13.72 7.15
N ILE A 116 -8.59 -14.45 6.10
CA ILE A 116 -7.78 -15.52 5.50
C ILE A 116 -7.30 -15.02 4.15
N ASP A 117 -6.05 -14.57 4.09
CA ASP A 117 -5.44 -14.00 2.90
C ASP A 117 -4.68 -15.08 2.13
N MET A 118 -5.20 -15.45 0.97
CA MET A 118 -4.62 -16.48 0.09
C MET A 118 -3.46 -15.95 -0.75
N ASP A 119 -3.38 -14.64 -1.00
CA ASP A 119 -2.29 -14.00 -1.73
C ASP A 119 -1.03 -13.93 -0.87
N ASN A 120 -1.17 -13.43 0.37
CA ASN A 120 -0.08 -13.35 1.34
C ASN A 120 0.17 -14.64 2.12
N ARG A 121 -0.74 -15.62 1.98
CA ARG A 121 -0.71 -16.91 2.71
C ARG A 121 -0.67 -16.68 4.21
N GLU A 122 -1.59 -15.86 4.70
CA GLU A 122 -1.58 -15.35 6.07
C GLU A 122 -3.01 -15.28 6.62
N ILE A 123 -3.21 -15.86 7.81
CA ILE A 123 -4.41 -15.63 8.61
C ILE A 123 -4.15 -14.42 9.50
N TYR A 124 -5.04 -13.45 9.49
CA TYR A 124 -4.89 -12.18 10.19
C TYR A 124 -6.14 -11.88 11.01
N VAL A 125 -5.97 -11.42 12.25
CA VAL A 125 -7.06 -10.93 13.10
C VAL A 125 -6.86 -9.44 13.28
N SER A 126 -7.80 -8.62 12.77
CA SER A 126 -7.87 -7.20 13.06
C SER A 126 -8.87 -6.94 14.19
N THR A 127 -8.53 -6.06 15.11
CA THR A 127 -9.38 -5.71 16.26
C THR A 127 -9.47 -4.21 16.44
N THR A 128 -10.66 -3.72 16.82
CA THR A 128 -10.93 -2.30 17.04
C THR A 128 -11.74 -2.08 18.32
N GLY A 129 -11.80 -0.84 18.80
CA GLY A 129 -12.59 -0.45 19.98
C GLY A 129 -12.38 -1.33 21.23
N TYR A 130 -13.48 -1.82 21.80
CA TYR A 130 -13.47 -2.69 22.98
C TYR A 130 -12.72 -4.00 22.75
N ALA A 131 -12.80 -4.57 21.54
CA ALA A 131 -12.16 -5.84 21.22
C ALA A 131 -10.63 -5.80 21.39
N MET A 132 -9.96 -4.67 21.10
CA MET A 132 -8.52 -4.50 21.35
C MET A 132 -8.13 -4.65 22.83
N LYS A 133 -9.04 -4.29 23.75
CA LYS A 133 -8.79 -4.42 25.19
C LYS A 133 -8.97 -5.86 25.65
N VAL A 134 -9.85 -6.60 25.00
CA VAL A 134 -10.15 -7.99 25.34
C VAL A 134 -9.16 -8.95 24.70
N LEU A 135 -8.92 -8.81 23.40
CA LEU A 135 -7.96 -9.60 22.63
C LEU A 135 -6.59 -8.94 22.69
N THR A 136 -5.84 -9.24 23.75
CA THR A 136 -4.41 -8.90 23.86
C THR A 136 -3.59 -9.67 22.83
N ASP A 137 -2.34 -9.24 22.57
CA ASP A 137 -1.44 -9.92 21.61
C ASP A 137 -1.38 -11.43 21.90
N ALA A 138 -1.29 -11.80 23.18
CA ALA A 138 -1.20 -13.20 23.60
C ALA A 138 -2.49 -14.00 23.35
N ARG A 139 -3.66 -13.36 23.43
CA ARG A 139 -4.95 -13.98 23.13
C ARG A 139 -5.17 -14.09 21.63
N VAL A 140 -4.75 -13.08 20.86
CA VAL A 140 -4.75 -13.16 19.38
C VAL A 140 -3.90 -14.34 18.91
N GLU A 141 -2.69 -14.53 19.46
CA GLU A 141 -1.87 -15.70 19.14
C GLU A 141 -2.57 -17.04 19.45
N LYS A 142 -3.40 -17.09 20.50
CA LYS A 142 -4.18 -18.29 20.85
C LYS A 142 -5.36 -18.52 19.90
N VAL A 143 -6.01 -17.45 19.43
CA VAL A 143 -7.02 -17.52 18.37
C VAL A 143 -6.38 -18.03 17.08
N LEU A 144 -5.21 -17.50 16.72
CA LEU A 144 -4.46 -17.95 15.55
C LEU A 144 -3.99 -19.41 15.71
N ASP A 145 -3.56 -19.83 16.91
CA ASP A 145 -3.23 -21.25 17.21
C ASP A 145 -4.42 -22.17 16.92
N ALA A 146 -5.64 -21.76 17.29
CA ALA A 146 -6.85 -22.58 17.11
C ALA A 146 -7.26 -22.74 15.64
N ALA A 147 -6.96 -21.76 14.79
CA ALA A 147 -7.27 -21.82 13.36
C ALA A 147 -6.15 -22.44 12.52
N TYR A 148 -4.90 -22.32 12.95
CA TYR A 148 -3.73 -22.53 12.10
C TYR A 148 -3.64 -23.95 11.52
N ASP A 149 -3.85 -24.98 12.35
CA ASP A 149 -3.69 -26.37 11.91
C ASP A 149 -4.70 -26.69 10.78
N SER A 150 -5.97 -26.33 10.95
CA SER A 150 -7.02 -26.54 9.94
C SER A 150 -6.77 -25.72 8.67
N VAL A 151 -6.38 -24.45 8.79
CA VAL A 151 -6.06 -23.59 7.64
C VAL A 151 -4.84 -24.10 6.86
N ALA A 152 -3.82 -24.60 7.55
CA ALA A 152 -2.63 -25.18 6.93
C ALA A 152 -2.94 -26.47 6.16
N ASP A 153 -3.91 -27.25 6.63
CA ASP A 153 -4.39 -28.47 5.96
C ASP A 153 -5.41 -28.18 4.83
N GLY A 154 -5.82 -26.92 4.65
CA GLY A 154 -6.79 -26.49 3.64
C GLY A 154 -8.26 -26.56 4.07
N ASN A 155 -8.52 -26.86 5.34
CA ASN A 155 -9.85 -26.85 5.95
C ASN A 155 -10.16 -25.43 6.49
N TYR A 156 -10.42 -24.48 5.59
CA TYR A 156 -10.58 -23.07 5.95
C TYR A 156 -11.80 -22.80 6.84
N ALA A 157 -12.94 -23.44 6.55
CA ALA A 157 -14.17 -23.24 7.35
C ALA A 157 -14.00 -23.74 8.79
N GLU A 158 -13.39 -24.91 8.97
CA GLU A 158 -13.06 -25.48 10.28
C GLU A 158 -12.09 -24.56 11.05
N GLY A 159 -11.09 -24.01 10.37
CA GLY A 159 -10.17 -23.05 10.97
C GLY A 159 -10.86 -21.75 11.40
N ALA A 160 -11.76 -21.22 10.57
CA ALA A 160 -12.55 -20.03 10.88
C ALA A 160 -13.46 -20.26 12.09
N LEU A 161 -14.16 -21.40 12.16
CA LEU A 161 -14.99 -21.77 13.31
C LEU A 161 -14.16 -21.88 14.60
N GLY A 162 -13.00 -22.54 14.55
CA GLY A 162 -12.11 -22.66 15.71
C GLY A 162 -11.59 -21.31 16.22
N ALA A 163 -11.33 -20.35 15.31
CA ALA A 163 -11.01 -18.97 15.68
C ALA A 163 -12.21 -18.26 16.31
N ILE A 164 -13.41 -18.37 15.73
CA ILE A 164 -14.64 -17.75 16.26
C ILE A 164 -14.93 -18.22 17.67
N ASP A 165 -14.87 -19.54 17.93
CA ASP A 165 -15.08 -20.11 19.26
C ASP A 165 -14.05 -19.60 20.28
N SER A 166 -12.79 -19.47 19.86
CA SER A 166 -11.73 -18.92 20.70
C SER A 166 -11.95 -17.43 21.00
N ILE A 167 -12.41 -16.68 20.01
CA ILE A 167 -12.75 -15.26 20.15
C ILE A 167 -13.91 -15.07 21.13
N GLU A 168 -15.00 -15.81 20.96
CA GLU A 168 -16.17 -15.75 21.84
C GLU A 168 -15.77 -16.00 23.29
N ASN A 169 -14.99 -17.07 23.54
CA ASN A 169 -14.52 -17.39 24.89
C ASN A 169 -13.73 -16.23 25.51
N TYR A 170 -12.86 -15.57 24.76
CA TYR A 170 -12.13 -14.41 25.28
C TYR A 170 -13.01 -13.18 25.47
N LEU A 171 -14.02 -12.97 24.62
CA LEU A 171 -15.04 -11.93 24.80
C LEU A 171 -15.81 -12.14 26.12
N GLU A 172 -16.23 -13.39 26.40
CA GLU A 172 -16.87 -13.75 27.67
C GLU A 172 -15.96 -13.56 28.90
N MET A 173 -14.67 -13.87 28.78
CA MET A 173 -13.70 -13.60 29.85
C MET A 173 -13.48 -12.10 30.11
N GLY A 174 -13.79 -11.25 29.13
CA GLY A 174 -13.59 -9.81 29.19
C GLY A 174 -12.13 -9.37 29.27
N VAL A 175 -11.92 -8.10 29.63
CA VAL A 175 -10.60 -7.46 29.66
C VAL A 175 -9.70 -8.08 30.74
N PRO A 176 -8.49 -8.59 30.40
CA PRO A 176 -7.61 -9.19 31.38
C PRO A 176 -7.04 -8.14 32.35
N ALA A 177 -6.80 -8.54 33.60
CA ALA A 177 -6.24 -7.66 34.62
C ALA A 177 -4.80 -7.22 34.25
N GLY A 178 -4.51 -5.92 34.34
CA GLY A 178 -3.21 -5.36 33.99
C GLY A 178 -3.00 -5.18 32.48
N GLN A 179 -4.09 -5.13 31.70
CA GLN A 179 -4.01 -4.82 30.28
C GLN A 179 -3.48 -3.40 30.06
N TYR A 180 -2.57 -3.26 29.10
CA TYR A 180 -2.09 -1.97 28.63
C TYR A 180 -1.89 -1.99 27.12
N THR A 181 -2.12 -0.83 26.52
CA THR A 181 -2.03 -0.65 25.08
C THR A 181 -0.73 0.06 24.71
N GLN A 182 -0.02 -0.47 23.72
CA GLN A 182 1.21 0.10 23.19
C GLN A 182 1.00 0.45 21.72
N VAL A 183 1.17 1.73 21.37
CA VAL A 183 1.18 2.14 19.96
C VAL A 183 2.48 1.67 19.32
N ARG A 184 2.39 0.84 18.29
CA ARG A 184 3.49 0.45 17.41
C ARG A 184 3.94 1.69 16.66
N GLU A 185 5.18 2.12 16.90
CA GLU A 185 5.77 3.19 16.12
C GLU A 185 6.09 2.67 14.71
N GLU A 186 5.20 2.95 13.76
CA GLU A 186 5.51 2.76 12.36
C GLU A 186 6.64 3.71 11.96
N LYS A 187 7.80 3.15 11.61
CA LYS A 187 8.82 3.89 10.87
C LYS A 187 8.26 4.21 9.49
N LYS A 188 7.50 5.30 9.38
CA LYS A 188 7.25 5.92 8.09
C LYS A 188 8.62 6.24 7.50
N HIS A 189 8.96 5.59 6.39
CA HIS A 189 10.10 5.97 5.58
C HIS A 189 9.81 7.37 5.02
N SER A 190 10.05 8.39 5.84
CA SER A 190 10.12 9.74 5.34
C SER A 190 11.30 9.77 4.38
N LEU A 191 11.02 10.09 3.12
CA LEU A 191 12.07 10.46 2.18
C LEU A 191 12.84 11.59 2.86
N GLU A 192 14.03 11.28 3.35
CA GLU A 192 14.86 12.28 3.99
C GLU A 192 15.16 13.36 2.93
N TRP A 193 15.22 14.62 3.34
CA TRP A 193 15.34 15.76 2.42
C TRP A 193 16.50 15.61 1.41
N TYR A 194 17.52 14.80 1.72
CA TYR A 194 18.63 14.48 0.84
C TYR A 194 18.27 13.50 -0.29
N GLU A 195 17.32 12.58 -0.13
CA GLU A 195 16.86 11.68 -1.20
C GLU A 195 16.10 12.47 -2.26
N ALA A 196 15.24 13.40 -1.81
CA ALA A 196 14.58 14.35 -2.70
C ALA A 196 15.60 15.26 -3.42
N LEU A 197 16.65 15.70 -2.73
CA LEU A 197 17.75 16.46 -3.34
C LEU A 197 18.50 15.64 -4.40
N PHE A 198 18.84 14.38 -4.10
CA PHE A 198 19.52 13.48 -5.03
C PHE A 198 18.66 13.19 -6.27
N ALA A 199 17.36 12.95 -6.10
CA ALA A 199 16.44 12.75 -7.21
C ALA A 199 16.33 14.02 -8.09
N ALA A 200 16.24 15.20 -7.48
CA ALA A 200 16.20 16.47 -8.20
C ALA A 200 17.51 16.74 -8.98
N VAL A 201 18.67 16.44 -8.39
CA VAL A 201 19.98 16.56 -9.05
C VAL A 201 20.10 15.58 -10.20
N ALA A 202 19.70 14.31 -10.00
CA ALA A 202 19.72 13.30 -11.07
C ALA A 202 18.82 13.72 -12.25
N ALA A 203 17.60 14.20 -11.97
CA ALA A 203 16.70 14.71 -13.01
C ALA A 203 17.28 15.93 -13.75
N ALA A 204 17.93 16.86 -13.02
CA ALA A 204 18.58 18.01 -13.61
C ALA A 204 19.76 17.62 -14.51
N ILE A 205 20.55 16.60 -14.13
CA ILE A 205 21.64 16.07 -14.95
C ILE A 205 21.08 15.47 -16.25
N VAL A 206 20.05 14.61 -16.15
CA VAL A 206 19.41 13.99 -17.32
C VAL A 206 18.86 15.05 -18.28
N ALA A 207 18.26 16.12 -17.77
CA ALA A 207 17.77 17.23 -18.58
C ALA A 207 18.89 18.11 -19.17
N ALA A 208 19.99 18.29 -18.43
CA ALA A 208 21.12 19.13 -18.85
C ALA A 208 21.99 18.48 -19.93
N LEU A 209 22.15 17.15 -19.92
CA LEU A 209 22.97 16.42 -20.89
C LEU A 209 22.60 16.68 -22.36
N PRO A 210 21.33 16.56 -22.81
CA PRO A 210 20.97 16.85 -24.19
C PRO A 210 21.10 18.34 -24.52
N CYS A 211 20.70 19.24 -23.61
CA CYS A 211 20.84 20.69 -23.79
C CYS A 211 22.32 21.11 -23.94
N PHE A 212 23.21 20.55 -23.12
CA PHE A 212 24.65 20.79 -23.19
C PHE A 212 25.27 20.19 -24.45
N SER A 213 24.85 19.00 -24.88
CA SER A 213 25.29 18.38 -26.13
C SER A 213 24.98 19.27 -27.33
N VAL A 214 23.75 19.79 -27.41
CA VAL A 214 23.34 20.72 -28.48
C VAL A 214 24.13 22.03 -28.40
N MET A 215 24.27 22.66 -27.21
CA MET A 215 25.07 23.88 -27.06
C MET A 215 26.54 23.67 -27.45
N ARG A 216 27.12 22.49 -27.18
CA ARG A 216 28.50 22.15 -27.55
C ARG A 216 28.65 21.92 -29.04
N GLN A 217 27.63 21.36 -29.71
CA GLN A 217 27.58 21.24 -31.17
C GLN A 217 27.37 22.60 -31.86
N TYR A 218 26.60 23.51 -31.26
CA TYR A 218 26.33 24.85 -31.79
C TYR A 218 27.32 25.93 -31.39
N LYS A 219 28.22 25.66 -30.42
CA LYS A 219 29.44 26.45 -30.25
C LYS A 219 30.33 26.16 -31.45
N MET A 220 30.01 26.84 -32.55
CA MET A 220 30.86 27.08 -33.70
C MET A 220 32.29 27.20 -33.17
N GLN A 221 33.17 26.29 -33.57
CA GLN A 221 34.59 26.58 -33.54
C GLN A 221 34.73 27.90 -34.31
N LYS A 222 34.86 29.02 -33.58
CA LYS A 222 35.45 30.23 -34.14
C LYS A 222 36.83 29.77 -34.59
N GLU A 223 36.93 29.54 -35.89
CA GLU A 223 38.02 29.64 -36.86
C GLU A 223 39.41 30.12 -36.36
N HIS A 224 39.85 29.73 -35.18
CA HIS A 224 41.20 30.02 -34.68
C HIS A 224 42.20 28.95 -35.12
N ARG A 225 41.72 27.82 -35.68
CA ARG A 225 42.57 26.75 -36.22
C ARG A 225 42.94 26.91 -37.70
N GLN A 226 42.35 27.86 -38.43
CA GLN A 226 42.74 28.16 -39.81
C GLN A 226 43.76 29.32 -39.95
N SER A 227 44.03 30.10 -38.89
CA SER A 227 45.05 31.15 -38.94
C SER A 227 46.45 30.73 -38.47
N LEU A 228 46.56 29.64 -37.71
CA LEU A 228 47.86 29.12 -37.22
C LEU A 228 48.59 28.23 -38.25
N GLY A 229 47.93 27.82 -39.34
CA GLY A 229 48.50 26.99 -40.40
C GLY A 229 49.38 27.75 -41.41
N PHE A 230 49.40 29.08 -41.37
CA PHE A 230 50.10 29.89 -42.38
C PHE A 230 51.59 30.19 -42.06
N HIS A 231 52.11 29.80 -40.88
CA HIS A 231 53.50 30.12 -40.49
C HIS A 231 54.36 28.97 -39.97
N MET A 232 53.92 27.71 -40.02
CA MET A 232 54.74 26.56 -39.57
C MET A 232 55.01 25.50 -40.64
N ALA A 233 54.91 25.86 -41.92
CA ALA A 233 55.33 25.03 -43.05
C ALA A 233 56.86 24.93 -43.24
N TYR A 234 57.69 25.21 -42.23
CA TYR A 234 59.15 25.28 -42.48
C TYR A 234 60.09 24.72 -41.40
N ARG A 235 59.61 24.05 -40.35
CA ARG A 235 60.54 23.42 -39.40
C ARG A 235 60.03 22.09 -38.88
N ALA A 236 60.75 21.05 -39.28
CA ALA A 236 61.06 19.84 -38.50
C ALA A 236 59.82 19.04 -38.07
N ASP A 237 59.49 17.94 -38.72
CA ASP A 237 60.34 16.75 -38.79
C ASP A 237 61.03 16.47 -37.44
N SER A 238 60.21 16.09 -36.46
CA SER A 238 60.64 15.29 -35.31
C SER A 238 59.46 14.42 -34.88
N ALA A 239 59.44 13.20 -35.42
CA ALA A 239 58.55 12.15 -34.97
C ALA A 239 58.94 11.72 -33.54
N LEU A 240 58.05 11.95 -32.58
CA LEU A 240 58.09 11.30 -31.27
C LEU A 240 56.92 10.32 -31.20
N HIS A 241 57.24 9.06 -31.47
CA HIS A 241 56.38 7.92 -31.19
C HIS A 241 56.31 7.72 -29.67
N PHE A 242 55.17 8.07 -29.07
CA PHE A 242 54.84 7.58 -27.73
C PHE A 242 54.06 6.28 -27.85
N VAL A 243 54.67 5.26 -27.26
CA VAL A 243 54.22 3.88 -27.16
C VAL A 243 52.91 3.82 -26.38
N GLN A 244 51.98 3.06 -26.94
CA GLN A 244 50.77 2.48 -26.37
C GLN A 244 50.86 2.31 -24.84
N ASN A 245 50.11 3.12 -24.09
CA ASN A 245 49.78 2.83 -22.69
C ASN A 245 48.45 2.08 -22.66
N GLU A 246 48.54 0.75 -22.68
CA GLU A 246 47.44 -0.13 -22.29
C GLU A 246 47.42 -0.20 -20.76
N GLU A 247 46.38 0.36 -20.15
CA GLU A 247 46.05 0.02 -18.77
C GLU A 247 45.15 -1.22 -18.78
N GLN A 248 45.76 -2.38 -18.56
CA GLN A 248 45.05 -3.65 -18.43
C GLN A 248 44.66 -3.83 -16.95
N PHE A 249 43.38 -3.68 -16.62
CA PHE A 249 42.85 -4.04 -15.30
C PHE A 249 42.83 -5.56 -15.16
N VAL A 250 43.80 -6.13 -14.43
CA VAL A 250 44.02 -7.58 -14.43
C VAL A 250 43.14 -8.33 -13.42
N ASN A 251 42.66 -7.73 -12.32
CA ASN A 251 41.74 -8.43 -11.40
C ASN A 251 40.95 -7.48 -10.51
N ARG A 252 39.65 -7.76 -10.36
CA ARG A 252 38.79 -7.20 -9.30
C ARG A 252 38.16 -8.36 -8.54
N SER A 253 38.65 -8.65 -7.34
CA SER A 253 38.02 -9.63 -6.45
C SER A 253 36.94 -8.95 -5.61
N VAL A 254 35.68 -9.25 -5.88
CA VAL A 254 34.56 -8.90 -4.99
C VAL A 254 34.15 -10.17 -4.26
N VAL A 255 34.30 -10.18 -2.93
CA VAL A 255 33.80 -11.26 -2.08
C VAL A 255 32.45 -10.84 -1.53
N THR A 256 31.37 -11.43 -2.06
CA THR A 256 30.04 -11.31 -1.47
C THR A 256 29.81 -12.48 -0.51
N ARG A 257 29.69 -12.20 0.78
CA ARG A 257 29.17 -13.17 1.76
C ARG A 257 27.68 -12.90 1.96
N ARG A 258 26.84 -13.87 1.66
CA ARG A 258 25.43 -13.87 2.09
C ARG A 258 25.42 -14.16 3.59
N ILE A 259 24.87 -13.24 4.39
CA ILE A 259 24.57 -13.52 5.80
C ILE A 259 23.31 -14.37 5.79
N PRO A 260 23.34 -15.65 6.21
CA PRO A 260 22.11 -16.39 6.46
C PRO A 260 21.39 -15.71 7.61
N LYS A 261 20.23 -15.13 7.34
CA LYS A 261 19.25 -14.85 8.38
C LYS A 261 18.66 -16.21 8.76
N ASN A 262 19.01 -16.72 9.93
CA ASN A 262 18.17 -17.73 10.58
C ASN A 262 16.80 -17.07 10.82
N PRO A 263 15.68 -17.63 10.34
CA PRO A 263 14.45 -17.50 11.07
C PRO A 263 14.62 -18.38 12.29
N GLY A 264 15.07 -17.80 13.40
CA GLY A 264 14.87 -18.45 14.69
C GLY A 264 13.36 -18.62 14.90
N PRO A 265 12.91 -19.70 15.57
CA PRO A 265 11.51 -19.82 15.96
C PRO A 265 11.14 -18.57 16.76
N GLY A 266 10.11 -17.86 16.30
CA GLY A 266 9.58 -16.68 16.97
C GLY A 266 9.07 -17.09 18.35
N ALA A 267 9.89 -16.87 19.37
CA ALA A 267 9.45 -16.90 20.75
C ALA A 267 8.74 -15.57 21.03
N SER A 268 7.43 -15.51 20.78
CA SER A 268 6.57 -14.41 21.23
C SER A 268 6.37 -14.53 22.75
N GLY A 269 7.37 -14.08 23.51
CA GLY A 269 7.24 -13.80 24.94
C GLY A 269 6.40 -12.54 25.14
N GLY A 270 5.10 -12.62 24.88
CA GLY A 270 4.14 -11.56 25.17
C GLY A 270 3.91 -11.44 26.67
N SER A 271 4.04 -10.24 27.22
CA SER A 271 3.46 -9.92 28.52
C SER A 271 1.95 -10.13 28.42
N ALA A 272 1.36 -10.98 29.27
CA ALA A 272 -0.03 -11.47 29.14
C ALA A 272 -1.10 -10.38 28.96
N GLY A 273 -0.82 -9.13 29.37
CA GLY A 273 -1.72 -7.98 29.24
C GLY A 273 -1.37 -6.98 28.13
N ARG A 274 -0.39 -7.23 27.25
CA ARG A 274 -0.02 -6.24 26.22
C ARG A 274 -0.94 -6.35 25.00
N THR A 275 -1.46 -5.21 24.54
CA THR A 275 -2.06 -5.06 23.20
C THR A 275 -1.22 -4.08 22.38
N THR A 276 -0.69 -4.51 21.26
CA THR A 276 -0.07 -3.62 20.26
C THR A 276 -1.14 -3.05 19.34
N ILE A 277 -1.09 -1.73 19.10
CA ILE A 277 -2.00 -1.04 18.18
C ILE A 277 -1.22 -0.19 17.18
N HIS A 278 -1.74 -0.04 15.98
CA HIS A 278 -1.21 0.80 14.92
C HIS A 278 -2.35 1.64 14.32
N GLN A 279 -2.01 2.58 13.44
CA GLN A 279 -2.98 3.48 12.84
C GLN A 279 -3.20 3.07 11.38
N GLY A 280 -4.41 2.63 11.04
CA GLY A 280 -4.79 2.27 9.66
C GLY A 280 -4.88 3.48 8.74
N SER A 281 -5.12 3.23 7.44
CA SER A 281 -5.16 4.28 6.40
C SER A 281 -6.28 5.30 6.64
N SER A 282 -7.38 4.87 7.25
CA SER A 282 -8.51 5.74 7.65
C SER A 282 -8.19 6.69 8.81
N GLY A 283 -7.08 6.45 9.52
CA GLY A 283 -6.72 7.12 10.77
C GLY A 283 -7.27 6.45 12.03
N ARG A 284 -8.05 5.37 11.90
CA ARG A 284 -8.53 4.54 13.02
C ARG A 284 -7.37 3.75 13.64
N MET A 285 -7.48 3.45 14.94
CA MET A 285 -6.52 2.58 15.63
C MET A 285 -6.99 1.13 15.53
N HIS A 286 -6.10 0.26 15.06
CA HIS A 286 -6.31 -1.18 14.96
C HIS A 286 -5.30 -1.87 15.87
N GLY A 287 -5.71 -2.97 16.49
CA GLY A 287 -4.81 -3.95 17.08
C GLY A 287 -4.95 -5.27 16.33
N GLY A 288 -4.27 -6.31 16.80
CA GLY A 288 -4.40 -7.63 16.21
C GLY A 288 -3.06 -8.29 15.92
N GLY A 289 -3.07 -9.26 15.02
CA GLY A 289 -1.90 -10.04 14.67
C GLY A 289 -2.19 -11.07 13.58
N GLY A 290 -1.13 -11.53 12.93
CA GLY A 290 -1.21 -12.48 11.83
C GLY A 290 -0.21 -13.62 11.92
N ARG A 291 -0.51 -14.70 11.20
CA ARG A 291 0.32 -15.89 11.10
C ARG A 291 0.29 -16.47 9.69
N LYS A 292 1.48 -16.75 9.15
CA LYS A 292 1.65 -17.29 7.79
C LYS A 292 1.56 -18.81 7.75
N PHE A 293 0.93 -19.37 6.72
CA PHE A 293 0.71 -20.82 6.50
C PHE A 293 1.11 -21.30 5.09
#